data_AF-A0A1I7C9N5-F1
#
_entry.id   AF-A0A1I7C9N5-F1
#
_cell.length_a   1.000
_cell.length_b   1.000
_cell.length_c   1.000
_cell.angle_alpha   90.00
_cell.angle_beta   90.00
_cell.angle_gamma   90.00
#
_symmetry.space_group_name_H-M   'P 1'
#
loop_
_entity.id
_entity.type
_entity.pdbx_description
1 polymer ?
#
loop_
_entity_poly.entity_id
_entity_poly.type
_entity_poly.pdbx_seq_one_letter_code
_entity_poly.pdbx_strand_id
1 'polypeptide(L)'
;MTQVHDPRHTAQPHGSAPQGHGPYAPPPVPAPAGFGGPGFPPAGFGAPAGNGRPPKKRTGAIVGSIVAVLVLAGLGVGAFLLFGTKVLDTAEAERQIAAIAQEQAGVTVTDVSCPDDVELAAGTVTTCTASLEGQEVTFTVEQTDDEGNVTIDSDQVYVHLADVETTLAEQFASSTGLEVVASCDGGDHTVLVAEDGLTLQCQVAAADDPSDSAVVTATLDAEGNVSFE
;
A
#
# COMPACT_ATOMS: atom_id res chain seq x y z
N MET A 1 -78.38 3.51 -25.25
CA MET A 1 -79.00 2.38 -25.97
C MET A 1 -78.15 1.15 -25.68
N THR A 2 -78.77 0.15 -25.01
CA THR A 2 -78.47 -1.31 -25.01
C THR A 2 -77.04 -1.75 -24.70
N GLN A 3 -76.65 -2.33 -23.55
CA GLN A 3 -77.17 -3.41 -22.67
C GLN A 3 -77.29 -4.81 -23.30
N VAL A 4 -76.38 -5.72 -22.89
CA VAL A 4 -76.48 -7.20 -22.80
C VAL A 4 -75.48 -7.57 -21.66
N HIS A 5 -75.80 -7.84 -20.38
CA HIS A 5 -76.54 -8.94 -19.69
C HIS A 5 -76.07 -10.37 -20.05
N ASP A 6 -75.12 -10.96 -19.30
CA ASP A 6 -75.25 -11.99 -18.20
C ASP A 6 -75.62 -13.42 -18.76
N PRO A 7 -75.46 -14.61 -18.11
CA PRO A 7 -75.03 -14.90 -16.74
C PRO A 7 -74.29 -16.24 -16.42
N ARG A 8 -73.96 -16.39 -15.11
CA ARG A 8 -73.79 -17.64 -14.30
C ARG A 8 -72.42 -18.36 -14.38
N HIS A 9 -71.81 -18.91 -13.32
CA HIS A 9 -72.32 -19.51 -12.09
C HIS A 9 -71.32 -19.42 -10.90
N THR A 10 -71.93 -19.30 -9.73
CA THR A 10 -71.47 -19.41 -8.33
C THR A 10 -70.80 -20.74 -7.93
N ALA A 11 -69.80 -20.71 -7.04
CA ALA A 11 -69.75 -21.52 -5.83
C ALA A 11 -68.62 -21.06 -4.86
N GLN A 12 -69.00 -20.83 -3.61
CA GLN A 12 -68.16 -20.55 -2.45
C GLN A 12 -68.22 -21.79 -1.51
N PRO A 13 -67.77 -21.73 -0.25
CA PRO A 13 -66.47 -22.11 0.32
C PRO A 13 -66.48 -23.48 1.05
N HIS A 14 -65.30 -24.06 1.31
CA HIS A 14 -65.13 -25.01 2.43
C HIS A 14 -63.81 -24.78 3.16
N GLY A 15 -63.92 -24.36 4.42
CA GLY A 15 -62.83 -24.34 5.37
C GLY A 15 -62.67 -25.67 6.10
N SER A 16 -61.50 -25.86 6.70
CA SER A 16 -61.35 -26.65 7.93
C SER A 16 -60.15 -26.12 8.71
N ALA A 17 -60.32 -26.12 10.04
CA ALA A 17 -59.67 -25.27 11.03
C ALA A 17 -58.47 -25.99 11.72
N PRO A 18 -57.78 -25.35 12.69
CA PRO A 18 -56.47 -25.74 13.20
C PRO A 18 -56.56 -26.78 14.33
N GLN A 19 -55.49 -27.54 14.53
CA GLN A 19 -55.32 -28.39 15.71
C GLN A 19 -54.02 -28.02 16.43
N GLY A 20 -54.15 -27.49 17.63
CA GLY A 20 -53.07 -27.36 18.60
C GLY A 20 -53.47 -28.05 19.90
N HIS A 21 -52.54 -28.80 20.51
CA HIS A 21 -52.62 -29.24 21.91
C HIS A 21 -51.24 -29.66 22.46
N GLY A 22 -50.69 -28.85 23.38
CA GLY A 22 -50.26 -29.30 24.72
C GLY A 22 -48.84 -29.84 24.98
N PRO A 23 -48.36 -29.80 26.25
CA PRO A 23 -46.95 -29.56 26.65
C PRO A 23 -46.25 -30.73 27.38
N TYR A 24 -45.01 -30.51 27.89
CA TYR A 24 -44.08 -31.37 28.72
C TYR A 24 -43.07 -32.23 27.92
N ALA A 25 -41.77 -32.41 28.27
CA ALA A 25 -40.83 -31.98 29.33
C ALA A 25 -39.38 -32.41 28.91
N PRO A 26 -38.28 -31.84 29.46
CA PRO A 26 -36.89 -32.29 29.22
C PRO A 26 -36.38 -33.25 30.33
N PRO A 27 -35.61 -34.32 30.02
CA PRO A 27 -34.26 -34.53 30.65
C PRO A 27 -33.33 -35.53 29.87
N PRO A 28 -32.13 -35.95 30.36
CA PRO A 28 -31.25 -35.46 31.42
C PRO A 28 -29.81 -35.12 30.96
N VAL A 29 -29.12 -34.32 31.76
CA VAL A 29 -27.66 -34.09 31.75
C VAL A 29 -26.93 -35.16 32.57
N PRO A 30 -25.78 -35.71 32.11
CA PRO A 30 -24.80 -36.33 33.01
C PRO A 30 -23.83 -35.28 33.55
N ALA A 31 -23.64 -35.30 34.87
CA ALA A 31 -22.77 -34.45 35.68
C ALA A 31 -21.27 -34.88 35.59
N PRO A 32 -20.33 -34.08 36.11
CA PRO A 32 -18.90 -34.20 35.81
C PRO A 32 -18.19 -35.22 36.73
N ALA A 33 -17.23 -35.96 36.18
CA ALA A 33 -16.26 -36.71 36.96
C ALA A 33 -14.94 -35.92 36.99
N GLY A 34 -14.64 -35.34 38.15
CA GLY A 34 -13.32 -34.80 38.46
C GLY A 34 -12.38 -35.85 39.05
N PHE A 35 -11.19 -35.35 39.41
CA PHE A 35 -10.13 -35.93 40.25
C PHE A 35 -9.10 -36.88 39.61
N GLY A 36 -7.91 -36.32 39.36
CA GLY A 36 -6.73 -36.69 40.16
C GLY A 36 -5.63 -37.50 39.46
N GLY A 37 -4.44 -36.90 39.34
CA GLY A 37 -3.17 -37.64 39.18
C GLY A 37 -2.03 -36.82 38.57
N PRO A 38 -0.96 -36.50 39.32
CA PRO A 38 0.25 -35.89 38.76
C PRO A 38 1.17 -36.99 38.23
N GLY A 39 1.35 -37.05 36.91
CA GLY A 39 2.23 -38.00 36.23
C GLY A 39 3.29 -37.29 35.40
N PHE A 40 4.54 -37.45 35.81
CA PHE A 40 5.77 -36.94 35.19
C PHE A 40 5.96 -37.47 33.74
N PRO A 41 6.56 -36.72 32.80
CA PRO A 41 6.71 -37.15 31.41
C PRO A 41 7.96 -38.01 31.19
N PRO A 42 7.96 -38.98 30.25
CA PRO A 42 9.19 -39.45 29.63
C PRO A 42 9.52 -38.59 28.41
N ALA A 43 10.77 -38.11 28.40
CA ALA A 43 11.38 -37.34 27.34
C ALA A 43 11.48 -38.15 26.03
N GLY A 44 10.87 -37.61 24.97
CA GLY A 44 11.10 -38.03 23.59
C GLY A 44 11.75 -36.88 22.82
N PHE A 45 13.01 -37.06 22.47
CA PHE A 45 13.83 -36.14 21.70
C PHE A 45 13.38 -36.12 20.22
N GLY A 46 13.24 -34.90 19.66
CA GLY A 46 13.59 -34.64 18.26
C GLY A 46 12.46 -34.55 17.23
N ALA A 47 11.87 -33.36 17.09
CA ALA A 47 11.54 -32.75 15.79
C ALA A 47 11.28 -31.24 15.99
N PRO A 48 11.94 -30.32 15.28
CA PRO A 48 11.67 -28.90 15.43
C PRO A 48 10.26 -28.56 14.91
N ALA A 49 9.55 -27.78 15.73
CA ALA A 49 8.38 -26.98 15.35
C ALA A 49 8.66 -26.26 14.02
N GLY A 50 7.78 -26.26 13.04
CA GLY A 50 6.43 -25.73 13.18
C GLY A 50 6.41 -24.26 12.77
N ASN A 51 6.94 -23.93 11.59
CA ASN A 51 6.82 -22.59 11.01
C ASN A 51 5.48 -22.50 10.29
N GLY A 52 4.41 -22.42 11.07
CA GLY A 52 3.07 -22.10 10.56
C GLY A 52 3.10 -20.72 9.93
N ARG A 53 3.14 -20.65 8.60
CA ARG A 53 2.77 -19.46 7.85
C ARG A 53 1.28 -19.19 8.13
N PRO A 54 0.87 -18.01 8.62
CA PRO A 54 -0.55 -17.68 8.63
C PRO A 54 -1.05 -17.64 7.18
N PRO A 55 -2.23 -18.20 6.86
CA PRO A 55 -2.80 -18.09 5.52
C PRO A 55 -3.16 -16.62 5.27
N LYS A 56 -2.34 -15.96 4.42
CA LYS A 56 -2.58 -14.59 3.94
C LYS A 56 -3.90 -14.59 3.18
N LYS A 57 -4.94 -13.97 3.76
CA LYS A 57 -6.17 -13.64 3.04
C LYS A 57 -5.80 -12.74 1.87
N ARG A 58 -6.21 -13.13 0.67
CA ARG A 58 -6.08 -12.31 -0.53
C ARG A 58 -7.14 -11.21 -0.44
N THR A 59 -6.73 -10.06 0.05
CA THR A 59 -7.45 -8.80 -0.14
C THR A 59 -6.46 -7.89 -0.84
N GLY A 60 -6.91 -7.30 -1.95
CA GLY A 60 -6.07 -6.66 -2.97
C GLY A 60 -5.06 -5.69 -2.38
N ALA A 61 -3.79 -5.93 -2.69
CA ALA A 61 -2.68 -5.01 -2.49
C ALA A 61 -1.70 -5.33 -3.61
N ILE A 62 -1.85 -4.63 -4.74
CA ILE A 62 -0.85 -4.61 -5.81
C ILE A 62 -0.79 -3.17 -6.31
N VAL A 63 -0.24 -2.28 -5.49
CA VAL A 63 0.56 -1.15 -5.95
C VAL A 63 1.84 -1.28 -5.14
N GLY A 64 2.96 -1.52 -5.85
CA GLY A 64 4.19 -1.98 -5.23
C GLY A 64 5.03 -0.82 -4.73
N SER A 65 5.04 -0.57 -3.43
CA SER A 65 6.05 0.28 -2.79
C SER A 65 7.39 -0.46 -2.80
N ILE A 66 8.31 -0.01 -3.65
CA ILE A 66 9.68 -0.51 -3.69
C ILE A 66 10.48 0.27 -2.64
N VAL A 67 10.60 -0.29 -1.44
CA VAL A 67 11.65 0.12 -0.49
C VAL A 67 12.95 -0.50 -1.01
N ALA A 68 13.70 0.24 -1.83
CA ALA A 68 14.98 -0.19 -2.39
C ALA A 68 16.13 0.25 -1.50
N VAL A 69 16.72 -0.70 -0.77
CA VAL A 69 18.02 -0.53 -0.08
C VAL A 69 19.12 -0.84 -1.10
N LEU A 70 19.79 0.20 -1.61
CA LEU A 70 20.88 0.06 -2.57
C LEU A 70 22.23 0.16 -1.85
N VAL A 71 22.89 -0.99 -1.67
CA VAL A 71 24.28 -1.07 -1.20
C VAL A 71 25.20 -0.87 -2.40
N LEU A 72 25.65 0.37 -2.62
CA LEU A 72 26.57 0.69 -3.71
C LEU A 72 28.02 0.57 -3.22
N ALA A 73 28.74 -0.43 -3.74
CA ALA A 73 30.18 -0.57 -3.51
C ALA A 73 30.92 0.49 -4.33
N GLY A 74 31.59 1.43 -3.64
CA GLY A 74 32.30 2.54 -4.25
C GLY A 74 33.43 2.07 -5.18
N LEU A 75 33.31 2.39 -6.46
CA LEU A 75 34.41 2.29 -7.43
C LEU A 75 35.26 3.57 -7.38
N GLY A 76 35.77 3.90 -6.18
CA GLY A 76 36.70 5.02 -5.96
C GLY A 76 38.13 4.55 -5.86
N VAL A 77 38.77 4.19 -6.99
CA VAL A 77 40.21 3.89 -6.98
C VAL A 77 40.98 5.17 -6.67
N GLY A 78 41.69 5.12 -5.54
CA GLY A 78 42.38 6.23 -4.92
C GLY A 78 43.41 6.95 -5.79
N ALA A 79 43.40 8.27 -5.69
CA ALA A 79 44.54 9.13 -6.03
C ALA A 79 44.58 10.42 -5.17
N PHE A 80 44.13 10.39 -3.92
CA PHE A 80 44.26 11.55 -3.02
C PHE A 80 44.71 11.22 -1.59
N LEU A 81 45.51 10.16 -1.41
CA LEU A 81 46.14 9.83 -0.14
C LEU A 81 47.45 10.61 0.10
N LEU A 82 47.45 11.95 -0.01
CA LEU A 82 48.65 12.69 0.41
C LEU A 82 48.44 13.96 1.25
N PHE A 83 47.34 14.71 1.17
CA PHE A 83 47.17 15.88 2.06
C PHE A 83 45.70 16.28 2.26
N GLY A 84 45.20 16.12 3.49
CA GLY A 84 44.16 17.00 4.06
C GLY A 84 42.72 16.49 3.94
N THR A 85 42.11 16.30 5.11
CA THR A 85 40.69 16.05 5.43
C THR A 85 40.09 14.74 4.90
N LYS A 86 39.88 13.81 5.83
CA LYS A 86 39.00 12.64 5.70
C LYS A 86 37.54 13.12 5.71
N VAL A 87 37.06 13.68 4.60
CA VAL A 87 35.68 14.16 4.45
C VAL A 87 34.98 13.44 3.31
N LEU A 88 33.68 13.22 3.47
CA LEU A 88 32.84 12.61 2.45
C LEU A 88 32.89 13.43 1.15
N ASP A 89 33.06 12.76 0.01
CA ASP A 89 32.93 13.41 -1.30
C ASP A 89 31.45 13.64 -1.60
N THR A 90 30.96 14.83 -1.22
CA THR A 90 29.57 15.24 -1.38
C THR A 90 29.15 15.23 -2.85
N ALA A 91 30.05 15.53 -3.79
CA ALA A 91 29.74 15.51 -5.22
C ALA A 91 29.50 14.10 -5.75
N GLU A 92 30.12 13.07 -5.17
CA GLU A 92 29.85 11.68 -5.51
C GLU A 92 28.53 11.20 -4.87
N ALA A 93 28.26 11.58 -3.62
CA ALA A 93 26.99 11.31 -2.96
C ALA A 93 25.80 11.94 -3.73
N GLU A 94 25.94 13.19 -4.18
CA GLU A 94 24.94 13.88 -5.00
C GLU A 94 24.62 13.13 -6.31
N ARG A 95 25.65 12.64 -7.01
CA ARG A 95 25.45 11.84 -8.24
C ARG A 95 24.73 10.54 -7.95
N GLN A 96 25.06 9.88 -6.85
CA GLN A 96 24.43 8.62 -6.46
C GLN A 96 22.98 8.85 -6.05
N ILE A 97 22.68 9.89 -5.28
CA ILE A 97 21.29 10.30 -4.95
C ILE A 97 20.50 10.53 -6.24
N ALA A 98 21.06 11.24 -7.21
CA ALA A 98 20.40 11.46 -8.50
C ALA A 98 20.10 10.16 -9.26
N ALA A 99 21.03 9.20 -9.23
CA ALA A 99 20.84 7.89 -9.86
C ALA A 99 19.77 7.06 -9.15
N ILE A 100 19.77 7.05 -7.81
CA ILE A 100 18.80 6.33 -6.98
C ILE A 100 17.40 6.91 -7.18
N ALA A 101 17.25 8.24 -7.14
CA ALA A 101 15.97 8.87 -7.37
C ALA A 101 15.44 8.57 -8.78
N GLN A 102 16.31 8.57 -9.80
CA GLN A 102 15.92 8.17 -11.15
C GLN A 102 15.50 6.70 -11.23
N GLU A 103 16.15 5.80 -10.49
CA GLU A 103 15.79 4.37 -10.46
C GLU A 103 14.46 4.13 -9.73
N GLN A 104 14.23 4.83 -8.61
CA GLN A 104 13.07 4.63 -7.74
C GLN A 104 11.83 5.38 -8.21
N ALA A 105 11.98 6.66 -8.57
CA ALA A 105 10.88 7.54 -8.95
C ALA A 105 10.76 7.68 -10.48
N GLY A 106 11.74 7.23 -11.27
CA GLY A 106 11.73 7.42 -12.72
C GLY A 106 11.98 8.87 -13.17
N VAL A 107 12.21 9.79 -12.24
CA VAL A 107 12.43 11.23 -12.49
C VAL A 107 13.74 11.66 -11.86
N THR A 108 14.44 12.58 -12.53
CA THR A 108 15.69 13.14 -12.03
C THR A 108 15.41 14.21 -10.98
N VAL A 109 16.08 14.10 -9.83
CA VAL A 109 16.07 15.16 -8.81
C VAL A 109 16.99 16.32 -9.19
N THR A 110 16.63 17.52 -8.77
CA THR A 110 17.45 18.74 -8.86
C THR A 110 17.81 19.23 -7.46
N ASP A 111 18.67 20.25 -7.39
CA ASP A 111 18.96 20.97 -6.14
C ASP A 111 19.38 20.04 -4.98
N VAL A 112 20.15 19.00 -5.29
CA VAL A 112 20.68 18.09 -4.27
C VAL A 112 21.62 18.88 -3.37
N SER A 113 21.40 18.80 -2.07
CA SER A 113 22.20 19.44 -1.05
C SER A 113 22.54 18.44 0.04
N CYS A 114 23.82 18.13 0.17
CA CYS A 114 24.37 17.36 1.27
C CYS A 114 25.15 18.30 2.21
N PRO A 115 25.13 18.07 3.53
CA PRO A 115 25.98 18.77 4.48
C PRO A 115 27.45 18.66 4.08
N ASP A 116 28.16 19.78 4.09
CA ASP A 116 29.61 19.83 3.92
C ASP A 116 30.33 19.34 5.21
N ASP A 117 31.62 18.99 5.08
CA ASP A 117 32.52 18.69 6.20
C ASP A 117 32.10 17.49 7.08
N VAL A 118 31.43 16.49 6.51
CA VAL A 118 31.11 15.24 7.21
C VAL A 118 32.39 14.41 7.40
N GLU A 119 32.75 14.14 8.66
CA GLU A 119 33.90 13.29 9.00
C GLU A 119 33.74 11.89 8.39
N LEU A 120 34.79 11.36 7.75
CA LEU A 120 34.78 9.98 7.28
C LEU A 120 34.97 9.01 8.44
N ALA A 121 33.87 8.54 8.98
CA ALA A 121 33.83 7.54 10.04
C ALA A 121 32.67 6.57 9.81
N ALA A 122 32.97 5.27 9.94
CA ALA A 122 31.99 4.21 9.83
C ALA A 122 30.82 4.42 10.83
N GLY A 123 29.59 4.25 10.33
CA GLY A 123 28.35 4.50 11.05
C GLY A 123 27.94 5.97 11.13
N THR A 124 28.65 6.88 10.44
CA THR A 124 28.22 8.29 10.36
C THR A 124 27.01 8.39 9.45
N VAL A 125 25.91 8.91 9.98
CA VAL A 125 24.67 9.12 9.25
C VAL A 125 24.49 10.62 8.99
N THR A 126 24.25 10.95 7.73
CA THR A 126 24.00 12.32 7.27
C THR A 126 22.71 12.35 6.47
N THR A 127 22.00 13.47 6.52
CA THR A 127 20.80 13.68 5.70
C THR A 127 21.12 14.63 4.55
N CYS A 128 20.83 14.22 3.33
CA CYS A 128 20.83 15.07 2.15
C CYS A 128 19.39 15.41 1.74
N THR A 129 19.18 16.57 1.14
CA THR A 129 17.89 17.00 0.57
C THR A 129 18.00 17.11 -0.94
N ALA A 130 16.90 16.94 -1.67
CA ALA A 130 16.81 17.24 -3.09
C ALA A 130 15.40 17.70 -3.47
N SER A 131 15.21 18.12 -4.72
CA SER A 131 13.93 18.52 -5.29
C SER A 131 13.50 17.53 -6.37
N LEU A 132 12.36 16.87 -6.18
CA LEU A 132 11.72 15.98 -7.16
C LEU A 132 10.54 16.71 -7.80
N GLU A 133 10.73 17.21 -9.03
CA GLU A 133 9.72 18.03 -9.72
C GLU A 133 9.25 19.26 -8.90
N GLY A 134 10.07 19.77 -7.99
CA GLY A 134 9.70 20.86 -7.07
C GLY A 134 9.23 20.41 -5.67
N GLN A 135 9.10 19.11 -5.44
CA GLN A 135 8.80 18.54 -4.12
C GLN A 135 10.10 18.27 -3.36
N GLU A 136 10.19 18.73 -2.11
CA GLU A 136 11.36 18.46 -1.27
C GLU A 136 11.38 16.98 -0.85
N VAL A 137 12.52 16.33 -1.07
CA VAL A 137 12.78 14.94 -0.71
C VAL A 137 14.06 14.82 0.12
N THR A 138 14.10 13.84 1.01
CA THR A 138 15.20 13.61 1.95
C THR A 138 15.80 12.23 1.77
N PHE A 139 17.12 12.17 1.76
CA PHE A 139 17.90 10.93 1.67
C PHE A 139 18.80 10.80 2.89
N THR A 140 18.82 9.60 3.48
CA THR A 140 19.72 9.24 4.56
C THR A 140 20.95 8.57 3.97
N VAL A 141 22.12 9.11 4.26
CA VAL A 141 23.42 8.60 3.80
C VAL A 141 24.19 8.07 5.00
N GLU A 142 24.35 6.76 5.09
CA GLU A 142 25.17 6.10 6.10
C GLU A 142 26.54 5.72 5.53
N GLN A 143 27.60 6.24 6.14
CA GLN A 143 28.96 5.79 5.83
C GLN A 143 29.23 4.42 6.43
N THR A 144 29.61 3.47 5.59
CA THR A 144 29.87 2.09 6.00
C THR A 144 31.31 1.85 6.43
N ASP A 145 32.25 2.73 6.04
CA ASP A 145 33.66 2.66 6.40
C ASP A 145 34.35 4.04 6.39
N ASP A 146 35.67 4.06 6.59
CA ASP A 146 36.53 5.24 6.48
C ASP A 146 37.23 5.38 5.12
N GLU A 147 36.80 4.60 4.13
CA GLU A 147 37.26 4.62 2.74
C GLU A 147 36.29 5.38 1.81
N GLY A 148 35.11 5.76 2.32
CA GLY A 148 34.11 6.55 1.62
C GLY A 148 32.97 5.73 1.02
N ASN A 149 32.80 4.47 1.43
CA ASN A 149 31.65 3.68 1.01
C ASN A 149 30.39 4.09 1.79
N VAL A 150 29.29 4.33 1.07
CA VAL A 150 28.02 4.77 1.65
C VAL A 150 26.87 3.85 1.29
N THR A 151 25.89 3.74 2.19
CA THR A 151 24.54 3.26 1.89
C THR A 151 23.63 4.48 1.85
N ILE A 152 22.77 4.56 0.85
CA ILE A 152 21.82 5.66 0.69
C ILE A 152 20.42 5.09 0.72
N ASP A 153 19.61 5.60 1.63
CA ASP A 153 18.22 5.21 1.84
C ASP A 153 17.30 6.42 1.66
N SER A 154 16.10 6.18 1.13
CA SER A 154 14.99 7.14 1.13
C SER A 154 13.84 6.52 1.91
N ASP A 155 13.38 7.20 2.95
CA ASP A 155 12.22 6.76 3.74
C ASP A 155 10.90 7.10 3.05
N GLN A 156 10.94 7.89 1.97
CA GLN A 156 9.77 8.38 1.26
C GLN A 156 9.33 7.38 0.19
N VAL A 157 8.00 7.23 0.05
CA VAL A 157 7.40 6.40 -1.00
C VAL A 157 7.02 7.30 -2.16
N TYR A 158 7.43 6.92 -3.37
CA TYR A 158 7.08 7.62 -4.60
C TYR A 158 5.93 6.91 -5.31
N VAL A 159 4.91 7.65 -5.73
CA VAL A 159 3.72 7.13 -6.42
C VAL A 159 3.56 7.83 -7.76
N HIS A 160 3.55 7.07 -8.86
CA HIS A 160 3.28 7.64 -10.18
C HIS A 160 1.80 8.02 -10.30
N LEU A 161 1.53 9.24 -10.75
CA LEU A 161 0.16 9.73 -10.93
C LEU A 161 -0.63 8.86 -11.91
N ALA A 162 0.03 8.38 -12.97
CA ALA A 162 -0.55 7.48 -13.95
C ALA A 162 -1.01 6.12 -13.36
N ASP A 163 -0.32 5.62 -12.33
CA ASP A 163 -0.71 4.38 -11.65
C ASP A 163 -1.97 4.61 -10.81
N VAL A 164 -2.12 5.79 -10.20
CA VAL A 164 -3.33 6.18 -9.47
C VAL A 164 -4.51 6.30 -10.41
N GLU A 165 -4.34 6.98 -11.54
CA GLU A 165 -5.37 7.12 -12.59
C GLU A 165 -5.79 5.74 -13.13
N THR A 166 -4.83 4.87 -13.42
CA THR A 166 -5.09 3.50 -13.90
C THR A 166 -5.87 2.71 -12.86
N THR A 167 -5.46 2.76 -11.59
CA THR A 167 -6.13 2.06 -10.49
C THR A 167 -7.58 2.54 -10.33
N LEU A 168 -7.81 3.85 -10.45
CA LEU A 168 -9.15 4.44 -10.38
C LEU A 168 -10.02 3.94 -11.54
N ALA A 169 -9.51 3.97 -12.77
CA ALA A 169 -10.23 3.50 -13.94
C ALA A 169 -10.60 2.01 -13.84
N GLU A 170 -9.66 1.17 -13.40
CA GLU A 170 -9.91 -0.27 -13.17
C GLU A 170 -10.97 -0.50 -12.08
N GLN A 171 -10.93 0.26 -10.99
CA GLN A 171 -11.93 0.17 -9.93
C GLN A 171 -13.32 0.54 -10.42
N PHE A 172 -13.46 1.62 -11.20
CA PHE A 172 -14.73 2.01 -11.82
C PHE A 172 -15.24 0.96 -12.80
N ALA A 173 -14.37 0.42 -13.64
CA ALA A 173 -14.72 -0.64 -14.58
C ALA A 173 -15.21 -1.91 -13.85
N SER A 174 -14.56 -2.26 -12.74
CA SER A 174 -14.95 -3.44 -11.95
C SER A 174 -16.30 -3.29 -11.24
N SER A 175 -16.65 -2.07 -10.83
CA SER A 175 -17.86 -1.78 -10.05
C SER A 175 -19.08 -1.48 -10.92
N THR A 176 -18.89 -0.79 -12.04
CA THR A 176 -19.98 -0.33 -12.92
C THR A 176 -20.07 -1.13 -14.23
N GLY A 177 -18.98 -1.77 -14.66
CA GLY A 177 -18.88 -2.40 -15.97
C GLY A 177 -18.68 -1.42 -17.14
N LEU A 178 -18.43 -0.15 -16.85
CA LEU A 178 -18.20 0.90 -17.85
C LEU A 178 -16.71 1.15 -18.05
N GLU A 179 -16.31 1.45 -19.28
CA GLU A 179 -14.96 1.90 -19.60
C GLU A 179 -14.86 3.40 -19.37
N VAL A 180 -13.94 3.81 -18.51
CA VAL A 180 -13.73 5.21 -18.14
C VAL A 180 -12.26 5.58 -18.29
N VAL A 181 -12.02 6.87 -18.49
CA VAL A 181 -10.68 7.47 -18.42
C VAL A 181 -10.64 8.32 -17.16
N ALA A 182 -9.66 8.08 -16.30
CA ALA A 182 -9.40 8.89 -15.13
C ALA A 182 -8.23 9.85 -15.42
N SER A 183 -8.33 11.08 -14.93
CA SER A 183 -7.25 12.04 -14.91
C SER A 183 -7.23 12.73 -13.55
N CYS A 184 -6.07 12.75 -12.89
CA CYS A 184 -5.91 13.28 -11.55
C CYS A 184 -5.08 14.56 -11.58
N ASP A 185 -5.48 15.55 -10.77
CA ASP A 185 -4.73 16.79 -10.58
C ASP A 185 -3.61 16.55 -9.56
N GLY A 186 -2.42 16.24 -10.08
CA GLY A 186 -1.16 16.21 -9.33
C GLY A 186 -0.39 17.53 -9.37
N GLY A 187 -1.01 18.62 -9.82
CA GLY A 187 -0.32 19.86 -10.15
C GLY A 187 0.63 19.67 -11.33
N ASP A 188 1.87 20.13 -11.18
CA ASP A 188 2.93 19.99 -12.20
C ASP A 188 3.74 18.68 -12.04
N HIS A 189 3.32 17.79 -11.15
CA HIS A 189 4.06 16.58 -10.79
C HIS A 189 3.51 15.33 -11.50
N THR A 190 4.41 14.53 -12.06
CA THR A 190 4.11 13.21 -12.61
C THR A 190 4.30 12.11 -11.56
N VAL A 191 5.08 12.40 -10.52
CA VAL A 191 5.32 11.52 -9.38
C VAL A 191 5.03 12.28 -8.09
N LEU A 192 4.21 11.68 -7.23
CA LEU A 192 3.86 12.22 -5.94
C LEU A 192 4.75 11.61 -4.87
N VAL A 193 5.20 12.43 -3.93
CA VAL A 193 5.79 11.95 -2.67
C VAL A 193 4.66 11.63 -1.72
N ALA A 194 4.51 10.35 -1.35
CA ALA A 194 3.41 9.89 -0.51
C ALA A 194 3.52 10.49 0.89
N GLU A 195 2.42 11.08 1.35
CA GLU A 195 2.26 11.65 2.69
C GLU A 195 0.88 11.24 3.21
N ASP A 196 0.77 11.03 4.52
CA ASP A 196 -0.49 10.64 5.16
C ASP A 196 -1.58 11.71 4.94
N GLY A 197 -2.64 11.33 4.25
CA GLY A 197 -3.77 12.22 3.96
C GLY A 197 -3.56 13.14 2.76
N LEU A 198 -2.57 12.87 1.90
CA LEU A 198 -2.40 13.61 0.64
C LEU A 198 -3.62 13.39 -0.27
N THR A 199 -4.37 14.45 -0.55
CA THR A 199 -5.56 14.39 -1.42
C THR A 199 -5.30 14.97 -2.80
N LEU A 200 -5.84 14.31 -3.82
CA LEU A 200 -5.82 14.76 -5.21
C LEU A 200 -7.24 14.70 -5.80
N GLN A 201 -7.55 15.65 -6.67
CA GLN A 201 -8.84 15.71 -7.35
C GLN A 201 -8.74 14.98 -8.67
N CYS A 202 -9.50 13.90 -8.84
CA CYS A 202 -9.54 13.12 -10.06
C CYS A 202 -10.85 13.33 -10.80
N GLN A 203 -10.77 13.57 -12.10
CA GLN A 203 -11.91 13.54 -13.00
C GLN A 203 -11.98 12.19 -13.71
N VAL A 204 -13.12 11.53 -13.58
CA VAL A 204 -13.42 10.27 -14.27
C VAL A 204 -14.46 10.57 -15.34
N ALA A 205 -14.16 10.26 -16.59
CA ALA A 205 -15.05 10.51 -17.72
C ALA A 205 -15.32 9.21 -18.50
N ALA A 206 -16.52 9.05 -19.05
CA ALA A 206 -16.83 7.92 -19.92
C ALA A 206 -15.95 7.95 -21.18
N ALA A 207 -15.43 6.79 -21.59
CA ALA A 207 -14.51 6.71 -22.73
C ALA A 207 -15.20 7.08 -24.06
N ASP A 208 -16.49 6.80 -24.20
CA ASP A 208 -17.31 7.06 -25.38
C ASP A 208 -17.95 8.45 -25.39
N ASP A 209 -18.21 9.04 -24.22
CA ASP A 209 -18.71 10.40 -24.07
C ASP A 209 -18.00 11.15 -22.91
N PRO A 210 -16.90 11.87 -23.20
CA PRO A 210 -16.15 12.60 -22.18
C PRO A 210 -16.91 13.73 -21.50
N SER A 211 -18.10 14.11 -22.01
CA SER A 211 -18.96 15.10 -21.36
C SER A 211 -19.70 14.51 -20.15
N ASP A 212 -19.84 13.19 -20.08
CA ASP A 212 -20.31 12.47 -18.91
C ASP A 212 -19.10 12.20 -17.99
N SER A 213 -18.93 13.06 -16.98
CA SER A 213 -17.81 12.97 -16.05
C SER A 213 -18.23 13.26 -14.61
N ALA A 214 -17.48 12.68 -13.68
CA ALA A 214 -17.60 12.89 -12.25
C ALA A 214 -16.24 13.25 -11.65
N VAL A 215 -16.27 13.98 -10.54
CA VAL A 215 -15.07 14.26 -9.75
C VAL A 215 -15.05 13.30 -8.56
N VAL A 216 -13.88 12.70 -8.34
CA VAL A 216 -13.58 11.73 -7.28
C VAL A 216 -12.37 12.26 -6.52
N THR A 217 -12.39 12.18 -5.20
CA THR A 217 -11.22 12.52 -4.41
C THR A 217 -10.41 11.26 -4.16
N ALA A 218 -9.14 11.24 -4.58
CA ALA A 218 -8.23 10.18 -4.18
C ALA A 218 -7.38 10.65 -2.98
N THR A 219 -7.18 9.77 -2.01
CA THR A 219 -6.39 10.02 -0.81
C THR A 219 -5.28 9.00 -0.73
N LEU A 220 -4.03 9.47 -0.66
CA LEU A 220 -2.84 8.65 -0.43
C LEU A 220 -2.50 8.64 1.06
N ASP A 221 -2.03 7.49 1.54
CA ASP A 221 -1.35 7.38 2.84
C ASP A 221 0.18 7.42 2.68
N ALA A 222 0.91 7.45 3.79
CA ALA A 222 2.38 7.50 3.80
C ALA A 222 3.03 6.25 3.19
N GLU A 223 2.31 5.12 3.15
CA GLU A 223 2.75 3.88 2.53
C GLU A 223 2.51 3.85 1.01
N GLY A 224 1.86 4.88 0.45
CA GLY A 224 1.52 5.01 -0.96
C GLY A 224 0.26 4.26 -1.38
N ASN A 225 -0.55 3.78 -0.43
CA ASN A 225 -1.85 3.20 -0.75
C ASN A 225 -2.83 4.32 -1.11
N VAL A 226 -3.63 4.09 -2.15
CA VAL A 226 -4.66 5.02 -2.57
C VAL A 226 -6.06 4.51 -2.22
N SER A 227 -6.89 5.42 -1.72
CA SER A 227 -8.33 5.24 -1.51
C SER A 227 -9.12 6.31 -2.26
N PHE A 228 -10.36 6.02 -2.63
CA PHE A 228 -11.19 6.89 -3.46
C PHE A 228 -12.54 7.12 -2.79
N GLU A 229 -12.98 8.39 -2.75
CA GLU A 229 -14.25 8.86 -2.15
C GLU A 229 -15.08 9.72 -3.09
#